data_AF-A8Q166-F1
#
_entry.id   AF-A8Q166-F1
#
_cell.length_a   1.000
_cell.length_b   1.000
_cell.length_c   1.000
_cell.angle_alpha   90.00
_cell.angle_beta   90.00
_cell.angle_gamma   90.00
#
_symmetry.space_group_name_H-M   'P 1'
#
loop_
_entity.id
_entity.type
_entity.pdbx_description
1 polymer ?
#
loop_
_entity_poly.entity_id
_entity_poly.type
_entity_poly.pdbx_seq_one_letter_code
_entity_poly.pdbx_strand_id
1 'polypeptide(L)'
;MVDEHTAVLVIGIGGPTNSGKSTLAKNLKAILDPTGEDASPIVSVDLLHQDDFCPPKDQIPWNEKWQVQDWDTPQGSSDYSRLERVIQYMRVHKKLPADFQSFEYRRSNYTCTLDATELAKQRKRFHEELHGQTLRASRDGQQAPRIAILLVEGFLLYYSVAVRKLLDVRLFLRISRATMHQRRMERANYVLDDGEVWEDPPFYFDEIVWPAYMKASSHMFENGDVERGAPIVPSGHGFISQDGGPLRDLQVLEVEHCTKKQVTLAATDHIHAFLTK
;
A
#
# COMPACT_ATOMS: atom_id res chain seq x y z
N MET A 1 -16.13 -25.05 -4.15
CA MET A 1 -16.49 -24.79 -2.74
C MET A 1 -15.68 -23.59 -2.29
N VAL A 2 -16.32 -22.56 -1.73
CA VAL A 2 -15.60 -21.40 -1.19
C VAL A 2 -14.92 -21.86 0.10
N ASP A 3 -13.63 -21.58 0.27
CA ASP A 3 -12.95 -21.84 1.54
C ASP A 3 -13.48 -20.86 2.60
N GLU A 4 -14.40 -21.34 3.44
CA GLU A 4 -15.06 -20.55 4.49
C GLU A 4 -14.17 -20.36 5.74
N HIS A 5 -13.06 -21.10 5.85
CA HIS A 5 -12.22 -21.10 7.05
C HIS A 5 -11.00 -20.16 6.92
N THR A 6 -10.77 -19.62 5.72
CA THR A 6 -9.69 -18.66 5.45
C THR A 6 -10.21 -17.23 5.52
N ALA A 7 -9.73 -16.48 6.52
CA ALA A 7 -9.90 -15.04 6.60
C ALA A 7 -8.98 -14.33 5.60
N VAL A 8 -9.40 -13.18 5.10
CA VAL A 8 -8.57 -12.33 4.25
C VAL A 8 -8.13 -11.13 5.06
N LEU A 9 -6.82 -10.84 5.10
CA LEU A 9 -6.24 -9.63 5.66
C LEU A 9 -5.79 -8.71 4.53
N VAL A 10 -6.27 -7.48 4.48
CA VAL A 10 -5.86 -6.50 3.47
C VAL A 10 -5.00 -5.43 4.12
N ILE A 11 -3.77 -5.28 3.65
CA ILE A 11 -2.76 -4.37 4.19
C ILE A 11 -2.51 -3.27 3.17
N GLY A 12 -2.84 -2.03 3.53
CA GLY A 12 -2.53 -0.84 2.75
C GLY A 12 -1.12 -0.31 3.02
N ILE A 13 -0.42 0.08 1.96
CA ILE A 13 0.89 0.74 1.99
C ILE A 13 0.77 2.03 1.17
N GLY A 14 0.45 3.12 1.85
CA GLY A 14 0.30 4.46 1.29
C GLY A 14 1.51 5.36 1.51
N GLY A 15 1.47 6.57 0.94
CA GLY A 15 2.52 7.58 1.07
C GLY A 15 2.81 8.30 -0.25
N PRO A 16 3.48 9.45 -0.24
CA PRO A 16 3.74 10.24 -1.44
C PRO A 16 4.55 9.46 -2.48
N THR A 17 4.54 9.95 -3.71
CA THR A 17 5.38 9.40 -4.79
C THR A 17 6.86 9.31 -4.37
N ASN A 18 7.57 8.30 -4.85
CA ASN A 18 9.00 8.05 -4.56
C ASN A 18 9.38 7.88 -3.06
N SER A 19 8.42 7.57 -2.17
CA SER A 19 8.68 7.30 -0.76
C SER A 19 9.24 5.91 -0.45
N GLY A 20 9.15 4.96 -1.40
CA GLY A 20 9.64 3.58 -1.24
C GLY A 20 8.55 2.52 -1.02
N LYS A 21 7.27 2.84 -1.26
CA LYS A 21 6.11 1.94 -1.08
C LYS A 21 6.30 0.58 -1.74
N SER A 22 6.57 0.54 -3.04
CA SER A 22 6.72 -0.72 -3.80
C SER A 22 7.92 -1.54 -3.32
N THR A 23 8.99 -0.90 -2.83
CA THR A 23 10.11 -1.60 -2.17
C THR A 23 9.66 -2.25 -0.87
N LEU A 24 8.95 -1.52 -0.01
CA LEU A 24 8.41 -2.07 1.23
C LEU A 24 7.44 -3.23 0.95
N ALA A 25 6.53 -3.06 -0.01
CA ALA A 25 5.55 -4.07 -0.37
C ALA A 25 6.20 -5.38 -0.83
N LYS A 26 7.26 -5.30 -1.66
CA LYS A 26 8.01 -6.48 -2.11
C LYS A 26 8.82 -7.14 -1.00
N ASN A 27 9.42 -6.36 -0.09
CA ASN A 27 10.10 -6.93 1.08
C ASN A 27 9.11 -7.62 2.03
N LEU A 28 7.95 -6.99 2.29
CA LEU A 28 6.88 -7.60 3.08
C LEU A 28 6.37 -8.88 2.42
N LYS A 29 6.08 -8.86 1.11
CA LYS A 29 5.72 -10.09 0.39
C LYS A 29 6.78 -11.18 0.59
N ALA A 30 8.05 -10.86 0.41
CA ALA A 30 9.13 -11.85 0.59
C ALA A 30 9.23 -12.40 2.02
N ILE A 31 8.85 -11.64 3.05
CA ILE A 31 8.83 -12.12 4.44
C ILE A 31 7.57 -12.93 4.74
N LEU A 32 6.40 -12.46 4.29
CA LEU A 32 5.09 -12.98 4.69
C LEU A 32 4.62 -14.19 3.87
N ASP A 33 5.13 -14.35 2.64
CA ASP A 33 4.66 -15.37 1.71
C ASP A 33 5.14 -16.76 2.15
N PRO A 34 4.26 -17.74 2.44
CA PRO A 34 4.70 -19.04 2.96
C PRO A 34 5.46 -19.84 1.89
N THR A 35 6.53 -20.56 2.26
CA THR A 35 7.29 -21.42 1.32
C THR A 35 6.82 -22.88 1.31
N GLY A 36 5.74 -23.21 2.02
CA GLY A 36 5.23 -24.58 2.18
C GLY A 36 6.00 -25.44 3.19
N GLU A 37 7.23 -25.05 3.53
CA GLU A 37 8.00 -25.62 4.65
C GLU A 37 7.69 -24.93 5.98
N ASP A 38 7.17 -23.70 5.94
CA ASP A 38 6.83 -22.91 7.11
C ASP A 38 5.59 -23.48 7.81
N ALA A 39 5.69 -23.76 9.10
CA ALA A 39 4.51 -23.88 9.95
C ALA A 39 3.90 -22.48 10.09
N SER A 40 2.88 -22.17 9.29
CA SER A 40 2.29 -20.83 9.17
C SER A 40 0.77 -20.91 9.01
N PRO A 41 -0.01 -20.03 9.68
CA PRO A 41 -1.44 -19.88 9.38
C PRO A 41 -1.69 -19.13 8.07
N ILE A 42 -0.69 -18.45 7.51
CA ILE A 42 -0.81 -17.75 6.23
C ILE A 42 -0.78 -18.76 5.09
N VAL A 43 -1.75 -18.66 4.18
CA VAL A 43 -1.91 -19.59 3.04
C VAL A 43 -1.49 -18.98 1.71
N SER A 44 -1.54 -17.65 1.60
CA SER A 44 -1.11 -16.91 0.42
C SER A 44 -0.85 -15.45 0.74
N VAL A 45 0.03 -14.82 -0.04
CA VAL A 45 0.25 -13.38 -0.02
C VAL A 45 0.24 -12.84 -1.45
N ASP A 46 -0.81 -12.13 -1.81
CA ASP A 46 -0.94 -11.44 -3.09
C ASP A 46 -0.53 -9.97 -2.95
N LEU A 47 -0.08 -9.36 -4.05
CA LEU A 47 0.33 -7.96 -4.10
C LEU A 47 -0.38 -7.23 -5.24
N LEU A 48 -0.97 -6.08 -4.91
CA LEU A 48 -1.71 -5.22 -5.81
C LEU A 48 -1.09 -3.82 -5.85
N HIS A 49 -0.84 -3.31 -7.04
CA HIS A 49 -0.28 -1.98 -7.27
C HIS A 49 -1.38 -1.02 -7.74
N GLN A 50 -1.56 0.12 -7.06
CA GLN A 50 -2.56 1.12 -7.46
C GLN A 50 -2.31 1.63 -8.89
N ASP A 51 -1.06 1.65 -9.34
CA ASP A 51 -0.67 2.10 -10.68
C ASP A 51 -1.30 1.21 -11.79
N ASP A 52 -1.68 -0.04 -11.51
CA ASP A 52 -2.41 -0.91 -12.46
C ASP A 52 -3.89 -0.50 -12.68
N PHE A 53 -4.35 0.48 -11.90
CA PHE A 53 -5.68 1.07 -11.96
C PHE A 53 -5.64 2.50 -12.50
N CYS A 54 -4.51 2.93 -13.07
CA CYS A 54 -4.44 4.16 -13.84
C CYS A 54 -5.33 4.02 -15.09
N PRO A 55 -6.22 5.00 -15.39
CA PRO A 55 -6.97 4.99 -16.64
C PRO A 55 -6.05 5.10 -17.87
N PRO A 56 -6.55 4.72 -19.05
CA PRO A 56 -5.86 5.01 -20.31
C PRO A 56 -5.49 6.48 -20.45
N LYS A 57 -4.37 6.76 -21.12
CA LYS A 57 -3.80 8.10 -21.29
C LYS A 57 -4.83 9.15 -21.75
N ASP A 58 -5.69 8.81 -22.70
CA ASP A 58 -6.73 9.68 -23.25
C ASP A 58 -7.88 10.00 -22.27
N GLN A 59 -7.97 9.26 -21.16
CA GLN A 59 -8.93 9.46 -20.08
C GLN A 59 -8.34 10.15 -18.85
N ILE A 60 -7.02 10.39 -18.84
CA ILE A 60 -6.36 11.12 -17.77
C ILE A 60 -6.84 12.58 -17.80
N PRO A 61 -7.23 13.15 -16.65
CA PRO A 61 -7.68 14.54 -16.59
C PRO A 61 -6.66 15.52 -17.17
N TRP A 62 -7.14 16.51 -17.91
CA TRP A 62 -6.31 17.59 -18.44
C TRP A 62 -6.24 18.74 -17.42
N ASN A 63 -5.03 19.20 -17.12
CA ASN A 63 -4.80 20.38 -16.29
C ASN A 63 -4.85 21.64 -17.16
N GLU A 64 -5.97 22.36 -17.13
CA GLU A 64 -6.17 23.57 -17.95
C GLU A 64 -5.18 24.71 -17.63
N LYS A 65 -4.71 24.82 -16.39
CA LYS A 65 -3.77 25.90 -16.01
C LYS A 65 -2.40 25.69 -16.64
N TRP A 66 -1.93 24.44 -16.66
CA TRP A 66 -0.57 24.08 -17.07
C TRP A 66 -0.51 23.39 -18.44
N GLN A 67 -1.67 23.16 -19.07
CA GLN A 67 -1.81 22.57 -20.39
C GLN A 67 -1.07 21.23 -20.50
N VAL A 68 -1.35 20.33 -19.55
CA VAL A 68 -0.69 19.03 -19.43
C VAL A 68 -1.62 17.99 -18.80
N GLN A 69 -1.37 16.70 -19.03
CA GLN A 69 -2.09 15.63 -18.33
C GLN A 69 -1.76 15.63 -16.83
N ASP A 70 -2.79 15.49 -15.99
CA ASP A 70 -2.68 15.42 -14.54
C ASP A 70 -2.70 13.96 -14.08
N TRP A 71 -1.52 13.34 -14.00
CA TRP A 71 -1.35 11.96 -13.58
C TRP A 71 -1.47 11.77 -12.06
N ASP A 72 -1.49 12.85 -11.29
CA ASP A 72 -1.39 12.80 -9.82
C ASP A 72 -2.68 13.24 -9.12
N THR A 73 -3.65 13.81 -9.85
CA THR A 73 -4.93 14.24 -9.29
C THR A 73 -5.67 13.09 -8.59
N PRO A 74 -6.04 13.25 -7.31
CA PRO A 74 -6.83 12.23 -6.61
C PRO A 74 -8.18 11.96 -7.28
N GLN A 75 -8.69 12.89 -8.10
CA GLN A 75 -9.93 12.73 -8.85
C GLN A 75 -9.61 12.45 -10.34
N GLY A 76 -9.53 11.18 -10.70
CA GLY A 76 -9.49 10.74 -12.09
C GLY A 76 -8.19 10.10 -12.56
N SER A 77 -7.08 10.16 -11.81
CA SER A 77 -5.86 9.41 -12.17
C SER A 77 -5.82 7.97 -11.65
N SER A 78 -6.87 7.52 -10.95
CA SER A 78 -7.03 6.14 -10.48
C SER A 78 -8.50 5.71 -10.57
N ASP A 79 -8.74 4.53 -11.17
CA ASP A 79 -10.05 3.86 -11.17
C ASP A 79 -10.28 3.15 -9.83
N TYR A 80 -10.70 3.94 -8.84
CA TYR A 80 -11.02 3.43 -7.51
C TYR A 80 -12.16 2.41 -7.50
N SER A 81 -13.09 2.49 -8.46
CA SER A 81 -14.20 1.54 -8.55
C SER A 81 -13.70 0.16 -8.97
N ARG A 82 -12.77 0.09 -9.92
CA ARG A 82 -12.10 -1.17 -10.30
C ARG A 82 -11.20 -1.68 -9.18
N LEU A 83 -10.45 -0.81 -8.50
CA LEU A 83 -9.63 -1.19 -7.34
C LEU A 83 -10.49 -1.79 -6.21
N GLU A 84 -11.58 -1.13 -5.85
CA GLU A 84 -12.56 -1.62 -4.88
C GLU A 84 -13.08 -3.02 -5.25
N ARG A 85 -13.52 -3.21 -6.51
CA ARG A 85 -14.03 -4.50 -6.98
C ARG A 85 -12.98 -5.62 -6.87
N VAL A 86 -11.71 -5.34 -7.18
CA VAL A 86 -10.63 -6.34 -7.09
C VAL A 86 -10.36 -6.72 -5.63
N ILE A 87 -10.33 -5.75 -4.71
CA ILE A 87 -10.15 -6.02 -3.27
C ILE A 87 -11.35 -6.81 -2.72
N GLN A 88 -12.58 -6.45 -3.09
CA GLN A 88 -13.80 -7.19 -2.72
C GLN A 88 -13.78 -8.62 -3.27
N TYR A 89 -13.34 -8.79 -4.51
CA TYR A 89 -13.17 -10.12 -5.10
C TYR A 89 -12.18 -10.96 -4.30
N MET A 90 -11.03 -10.41 -3.91
CA MET A 90 -10.06 -11.09 -3.06
C MET A 90 -10.67 -11.51 -1.71
N ARG A 91 -11.46 -10.64 -1.06
CA ARG A 91 -12.17 -10.96 0.21
C ARG A 91 -13.10 -12.19 0.06
N VAL A 92 -13.80 -12.29 -1.06
CA VAL A 92 -14.77 -13.36 -1.31
C VAL A 92 -14.10 -14.64 -1.80
N HIS A 93 -13.15 -14.54 -2.72
CA HIS A 93 -12.58 -15.66 -3.46
C HIS A 93 -11.20 -16.11 -2.97
N LYS A 94 -10.54 -15.33 -2.10
CA LYS A 94 -9.24 -15.63 -1.48
C LYS A 94 -8.10 -15.74 -2.50
N LYS A 95 -8.33 -15.17 -3.68
CA LYS A 95 -7.38 -15.01 -4.79
C LYS A 95 -7.80 -13.81 -5.64
N LEU A 96 -6.86 -13.26 -6.39
CA LEU A 96 -7.16 -12.23 -7.38
C LEU A 96 -8.05 -12.78 -8.53
N PRO A 97 -8.82 -11.91 -9.21
CA PRO A 97 -9.56 -12.29 -10.42
C PRO A 97 -8.63 -12.94 -11.46
N ALA A 98 -9.10 -13.99 -12.13
CA ALA A 98 -8.27 -14.75 -13.08
C ALA A 98 -7.86 -13.92 -14.33
N ASP A 99 -8.63 -12.89 -14.65
CA ASP A 99 -8.41 -11.93 -15.71
C ASP A 99 -7.65 -10.67 -15.24
N PHE A 100 -7.31 -10.56 -13.95
CA PHE A 100 -6.49 -9.47 -13.45
C PHE A 100 -5.05 -9.62 -13.94
N GLN A 101 -4.54 -8.58 -14.59
CA GLN A 101 -3.16 -8.50 -15.06
C GLN A 101 -2.49 -7.28 -14.44
N SER A 102 -1.34 -7.50 -13.82
CA SER A 102 -0.47 -6.42 -13.35
C SER A 102 0.54 -6.05 -14.43
N PHE A 103 0.78 -4.75 -14.60
CA PHE A 103 1.79 -4.21 -15.50
C PHE A 103 3.02 -3.68 -14.73
N GLU A 104 3.12 -3.96 -13.43
CA GLU A 104 4.23 -3.51 -12.58
C GLU A 104 5.61 -3.89 -13.13
N TYR A 105 5.74 -5.05 -13.80
CA TYR A 105 7.00 -5.47 -14.43
C TYR A 105 7.52 -4.48 -15.49
N ARG A 106 6.66 -3.64 -16.07
CA ARG A 106 7.04 -2.57 -17.01
C ARG A 106 7.55 -1.32 -16.29
N ARG A 107 7.11 -1.11 -15.05
CA ARG A 107 7.40 0.08 -14.23
C ARG A 107 8.58 -0.12 -13.31
N SER A 108 8.80 -1.33 -12.82
CA SER A 108 9.93 -1.65 -11.96
C SER A 108 10.40 -3.11 -12.06
N ASN A 109 11.71 -3.28 -11.89
CA ASN A 109 12.35 -4.57 -11.63
C ASN A 109 12.70 -4.76 -10.14
N TYR A 110 12.00 -4.08 -9.22
CA TYR A 110 12.33 -4.18 -7.81
C TYR A 110 12.23 -5.64 -7.34
N THR A 111 13.22 -6.08 -6.58
CA THR A 111 13.26 -7.36 -5.87
C THR A 111 13.38 -7.11 -4.37
N CYS A 112 13.23 -8.16 -3.56
CA CYS A 112 13.49 -8.06 -2.13
C CYS A 112 14.90 -7.50 -1.89
N THR A 113 15.01 -6.47 -1.06
CA THR A 113 16.27 -5.78 -0.78
C THR A 113 16.99 -6.31 0.45
N LEU A 114 16.41 -7.29 1.14
CA LEU A 114 17.08 -8.00 2.23
C LEU A 114 18.02 -9.04 1.61
N ASP A 115 19.21 -9.19 2.18
CA ASP A 115 20.06 -10.32 1.84
C ASP A 115 19.41 -11.65 2.27
N ALA A 116 19.83 -12.76 1.67
CA ALA A 116 19.23 -14.07 1.89
C ALA A 116 19.24 -14.51 3.37
N THR A 117 20.30 -14.16 4.11
CA THR A 117 20.45 -14.53 5.52
C THR A 117 19.46 -13.75 6.38
N GLU A 118 19.36 -12.44 6.18
CA GLU A 118 18.40 -11.61 6.89
C GLU A 118 16.96 -11.99 6.53
N LEU A 119 16.67 -12.24 5.26
CA LEU A 119 15.35 -12.67 4.82
C LEU A 119 14.95 -13.98 5.49
N ALA A 120 15.80 -15.00 5.45
CA ALA A 120 15.53 -16.29 6.10
C ALA A 120 15.29 -16.14 7.61
N LYS A 121 16.09 -15.30 8.27
CA LYS A 121 15.93 -14.99 9.70
C LYS A 121 14.56 -14.37 9.99
N GLN A 122 14.16 -13.35 9.23
CA GLN A 122 12.90 -12.63 9.47
C GLN A 122 11.68 -13.47 9.12
N ARG A 123 11.74 -14.26 8.04
CA ARG A 123 10.71 -15.25 7.69
C ARG A 123 10.48 -16.24 8.83
N LYS A 124 11.56 -16.90 9.27
CA LYS A 124 11.49 -17.89 10.35
C LYS A 124 10.87 -17.28 11.60
N ARG A 125 11.39 -16.13 12.04
CA ARG A 125 10.87 -15.40 13.21
C ARG A 125 9.37 -15.14 13.07
N PHE A 126 8.95 -14.52 11.96
CA PHE A 126 7.57 -14.11 11.75
C PHE A 126 6.60 -15.30 11.75
N HIS A 127 6.91 -16.35 10.98
CA HIS A 127 6.03 -17.51 10.84
C HIS A 127 5.99 -18.38 12.10
N GLU A 128 7.13 -18.63 12.77
CA GLU A 128 7.17 -19.42 14.01
C GLU A 128 6.43 -18.72 15.16
N GLU A 129 6.63 -17.40 15.34
CA GLU A 129 5.94 -16.63 16.36
C GLU A 129 4.42 -16.63 16.12
N LEU A 130 3.99 -16.37 14.88
CA LEU A 130 2.58 -16.34 14.51
C LEU A 130 1.91 -17.73 14.65
N HIS A 131 2.60 -18.79 14.23
CA HIS A 131 2.09 -20.16 14.38
C HIS A 131 1.99 -20.58 15.84
N GLY A 132 3.00 -20.28 16.65
CA GLY A 132 2.98 -20.57 18.08
C GLY A 132 1.80 -19.93 18.81
N GLN A 133 1.39 -18.73 18.40
CA GLN A 133 0.19 -18.07 18.94
C GLN A 133 -1.11 -18.69 18.42
N THR A 134 -1.18 -18.98 17.13
CA THR A 134 -2.32 -19.67 16.52
C THR A 134 -2.63 -20.99 17.22
N LEU A 135 -1.59 -21.78 17.52
CA LEU A 135 -1.71 -23.05 18.25
C LEU A 135 -2.26 -22.87 19.66
N ARG A 136 -1.96 -21.75 20.34
CA ARG A 136 -2.49 -21.45 21.68
C ARG A 136 -3.99 -21.16 21.60
N ALA A 137 -4.44 -20.41 20.59
CA ALA A 137 -5.84 -20.10 20.37
C ALA A 137 -6.67 -21.33 19.96
N SER A 138 -6.10 -22.25 19.18
CA SER A 138 -6.81 -23.47 18.74
C SER A 138 -7.01 -24.53 19.83
N ARG A 139 -6.39 -24.38 21.02
CA ARG A 139 -6.55 -25.33 22.14
C ARG A 139 -7.98 -25.39 22.70
N ASP A 140 -8.84 -24.44 22.34
CA ASP A 140 -10.27 -24.40 22.68
C ASP A 140 -11.16 -25.25 21.75
N GLY A 141 -10.58 -26.17 20.97
CA GLY A 141 -11.31 -27.10 20.10
C GLY A 141 -11.75 -26.51 18.75
N GLN A 142 -11.33 -25.29 18.43
CA GLN A 142 -11.56 -24.64 17.14
C GLN A 142 -10.41 -24.92 16.17
N GLN A 143 -10.75 -25.04 14.88
CA GLN A 143 -9.76 -25.20 13.81
C GLN A 143 -8.83 -23.98 13.77
N ALA A 144 -7.53 -24.20 13.53
CA ALA A 144 -6.56 -23.11 13.47
C ALA A 144 -6.95 -22.09 12.37
N PRO A 145 -7.01 -20.78 12.68
CA PRO A 145 -7.36 -19.76 11.70
C PRO A 145 -6.37 -19.73 10.54
N ARG A 146 -6.89 -19.68 9.31
CA ARG A 146 -6.10 -19.55 8.08
C ARG A 146 -6.24 -18.15 7.53
N ILE A 147 -5.16 -17.60 6.97
CA ILE A 147 -5.10 -16.19 6.56
C ILE A 147 -4.56 -16.08 5.13
N ALA A 148 -5.34 -15.50 4.23
CA ALA A 148 -4.84 -15.00 2.95
C ALA A 148 -4.56 -13.51 3.08
N ILE A 149 -3.38 -13.04 2.71
CA ILE A 149 -3.00 -11.63 2.79
C ILE A 149 -3.05 -11.01 1.40
N LEU A 150 -3.63 -9.82 1.30
CA LEU A 150 -3.51 -8.93 0.15
C LEU A 150 -2.74 -7.67 0.57
N LEU A 151 -1.56 -7.48 0.02
CA LEU A 151 -0.85 -6.21 0.08
C LEU A 151 -1.39 -5.30 -1.02
N VAL A 152 -1.76 -4.06 -0.69
CA VAL A 152 -2.18 -3.05 -1.65
C VAL A 152 -1.31 -1.82 -1.44
N GLU A 153 -0.59 -1.38 -2.47
CA GLU A 153 0.30 -0.22 -2.37
C GLU A 153 -0.04 0.85 -3.40
N GLY A 154 0.07 2.13 -3.03
CA GLY A 154 -0.29 3.22 -3.93
C GLY A 154 -0.15 4.60 -3.32
N PHE A 155 0.11 5.62 -4.14
CA PHE A 155 0.33 6.99 -3.65
C PHE A 155 -0.95 7.75 -3.35
N LEU A 156 -2.08 7.33 -3.92
CA LEU A 156 -3.43 7.85 -3.67
C LEU A 156 -4.31 6.83 -2.95
N LEU A 157 -3.74 5.74 -2.42
CA LEU A 157 -4.48 4.59 -1.90
C LEU A 157 -5.52 4.97 -0.84
N TYR A 158 -5.22 5.97 -0.02
CA TYR A 158 -6.07 6.39 1.10
C TYR A 158 -7.04 7.52 0.77
N TYR A 159 -7.04 8.01 -0.48
CA TYR A 159 -7.96 9.05 -0.90
C TYR A 159 -9.41 8.56 -0.91
N SER A 160 -9.71 7.48 -1.64
CA SER A 160 -11.08 6.96 -1.75
C SER A 160 -11.58 6.33 -0.45
N VAL A 161 -12.74 6.80 0.03
CA VAL A 161 -13.44 6.20 1.18
C VAL A 161 -13.84 4.75 0.91
N ALA A 162 -14.25 4.45 -0.31
CA ALA A 162 -14.69 3.12 -0.68
C ALA A 162 -13.55 2.10 -0.57
N VAL A 163 -12.36 2.46 -1.08
CA VAL A 163 -11.17 1.61 -1.01
C VAL A 163 -10.64 1.48 0.42
N ARG A 164 -10.46 2.59 1.15
CA ARG A 164 -9.81 2.54 2.48
C ARG A 164 -10.64 1.84 3.57
N LYS A 165 -11.96 1.71 3.37
CA LYS A 165 -12.85 0.90 4.24
C LYS A 165 -12.57 -0.60 4.12
N LEU A 166 -11.95 -1.04 3.02
CA LEU A 166 -11.60 -2.43 2.77
C LEU A 166 -10.21 -2.80 3.28
N LEU A 167 -9.49 -1.89 3.93
CA LEU A 167 -8.14 -2.14 4.46
C LEU A 167 -8.23 -2.44 5.96
N ASP A 168 -7.43 -3.39 6.44
CA ASP A 168 -7.38 -3.77 7.85
C ASP A 168 -6.20 -3.09 8.54
N VAL A 169 -5.02 -3.20 7.93
CA VAL A 169 -3.78 -2.53 8.36
C VAL A 169 -3.46 -1.40 7.40
N ARG A 170 -3.03 -0.24 7.92
CA ARG A 170 -2.80 0.98 7.14
C ARG A 170 -1.44 1.55 7.46
N LEU A 171 -0.46 1.27 6.62
CA LEU A 171 0.88 1.83 6.71
C LEU A 171 1.00 3.07 5.83
N PHE A 172 1.63 4.13 6.32
CA PHE A 172 1.90 5.35 5.55
C PHE A 172 3.38 5.70 5.63
N LEU A 173 4.09 5.66 4.50
CA LEU A 173 5.49 6.09 4.45
C LEU A 173 5.52 7.60 4.32
N ARG A 174 6.21 8.28 5.25
CA ARG A 174 6.35 9.74 5.24
C ARG A 174 7.78 10.16 4.92
N ILE A 175 7.88 11.14 4.03
CA ILE A 175 9.11 11.85 3.65
C ILE A 175 8.78 13.34 3.51
N SER A 176 9.79 14.19 3.65
CA SER A 176 9.66 15.63 3.41
C SER A 176 9.36 15.95 1.94
N ARG A 177 8.80 17.15 1.69
CA ARG A 177 8.63 17.71 0.34
C ARG A 177 9.97 17.77 -0.40
N ALA A 178 11.04 18.16 0.29
CA ALA A 178 12.37 18.27 -0.29
C ALA A 178 12.88 16.92 -0.79
N THR A 179 12.75 15.87 0.02
CA THR A 179 13.12 14.50 -0.38
C THR A 179 12.22 13.96 -1.49
N MET A 180 10.91 14.24 -1.44
CA MET A 180 9.97 13.85 -2.49
C MET A 180 10.33 14.51 -3.83
N HIS A 181 10.62 15.81 -3.82
CA HIS A 181 11.06 16.57 -4.99
C HIS A 181 12.34 15.98 -5.57
N GLN A 182 13.39 15.84 -4.75
CA GLN A 182 14.69 15.31 -5.19
C GLN A 182 14.52 13.94 -5.86
N ARG A 183 13.84 13.00 -5.18
CA ARG A 183 13.66 11.64 -5.70
C ARG A 183 12.76 11.57 -6.94
N ARG A 184 11.80 12.49 -7.08
CA ARG A 184 10.96 12.59 -8.29
C ARG A 184 11.80 13.04 -9.48
N MET A 185 12.62 14.08 -9.31
CA MET A 185 13.51 14.59 -10.37
C MET A 185 14.58 13.58 -10.79
N GLU A 186 15.06 12.74 -9.86
CA GLU A 186 15.97 11.63 -10.16
C GLU A 186 15.28 10.50 -10.96
N ARG A 187 13.95 10.42 -10.94
CA ARG A 187 13.17 9.46 -11.72
C ARG A 187 12.82 10.05 -13.07
N ALA A 188 13.75 9.90 -14.02
CA ALA A 188 13.66 10.51 -15.35
C ALA A 188 12.45 10.03 -16.17
N ASN A 189 12.06 8.76 -16.07
CA ASN A 189 11.11 8.14 -16.99
C ASN A 189 9.98 7.39 -16.24
N TYR A 190 8.74 7.61 -16.67
CA TYR A 190 7.55 6.86 -16.28
C TYR A 190 7.02 6.07 -17.48
N VAL A 191 7.08 4.75 -17.41
CA VAL A 191 6.55 3.88 -18.48
C VAL A 191 5.05 3.74 -18.33
N LEU A 192 4.30 4.16 -19.34
CA LEU A 192 2.85 4.05 -19.44
C LEU A 192 2.43 2.64 -19.91
N ASP A 193 1.14 2.32 -19.79
CA ASP A 193 0.63 0.99 -20.14
C ASP A 193 0.70 0.66 -21.64
N ASP A 194 0.68 1.67 -22.50
CA ASP A 194 0.92 1.53 -23.94
C ASP A 194 2.42 1.41 -24.30
N GLY A 195 3.31 1.52 -23.31
CA GLY A 195 4.76 1.49 -23.48
C GLY A 195 5.39 2.84 -23.79
N GLU A 196 4.60 3.92 -23.93
CA GLU A 196 5.13 5.27 -24.03
C GLU A 196 5.84 5.67 -22.73
N VAL A 197 6.78 6.59 -22.85
CA VAL A 197 7.51 7.14 -21.70
C VAL A 197 7.03 8.56 -21.46
N TRP A 198 6.54 8.80 -20.25
CA TRP A 198 6.23 10.11 -19.71
C TRP A 198 7.45 10.68 -18.98
N GLU A 199 7.76 11.94 -19.25
CA GLU A 199 8.75 12.75 -18.54
C GLU A 199 8.03 13.97 -17.96
N ASP A 200 8.22 14.20 -16.66
CA ASP A 200 7.62 15.35 -15.99
C ASP A 200 8.20 16.66 -16.56
N PRO A 201 7.37 17.61 -17.04
CA PRO A 201 7.88 18.92 -17.41
C PRO A 201 8.46 19.65 -16.17
N PRO A 202 9.38 20.61 -16.32
CA PRO A 202 10.10 21.21 -15.19
C PRO A 202 9.22 21.81 -14.08
N PHE A 203 8.00 22.25 -14.38
CA PHE A 203 7.06 22.80 -13.40
C PHE A 203 6.19 21.75 -12.70
N TYR A 204 6.15 20.52 -13.22
CA TYR A 204 5.12 19.52 -12.91
C TYR A 204 5.08 19.16 -11.44
N PHE A 205 6.25 19.03 -10.80
CA PHE A 205 6.29 18.67 -9.38
C PHE A 205 5.63 19.73 -8.50
N ASP A 206 6.06 20.99 -8.63
CA ASP A 206 5.64 22.07 -7.75
C ASP A 206 4.18 22.46 -7.98
N GLU A 207 3.72 22.33 -9.22
CA GLU A 207 2.44 22.88 -9.65
C GLU A 207 1.33 21.82 -9.78
N ILE A 208 1.68 20.53 -9.86
CA ILE A 208 0.73 19.43 -10.03
C ILE A 208 0.92 18.37 -8.95
N VAL A 209 2.10 17.72 -8.90
CA VAL A 209 2.34 16.58 -8.00
C VAL A 209 2.16 16.96 -6.53
N TRP A 210 2.82 18.04 -6.08
CA TRP A 210 2.77 18.46 -4.68
C TRP A 210 1.37 18.95 -4.27
N PRO A 211 0.69 19.83 -5.02
CA PRO A 211 -0.69 20.20 -4.73
C PRO A 211 -1.66 19.01 -4.71
N ALA A 212 -1.50 18.05 -5.62
CA ALA A 212 -2.34 16.84 -5.66
C ALA A 212 -2.11 15.96 -4.42
N TYR A 213 -0.86 15.77 -4.00
CA TYR A 213 -0.52 15.08 -2.75
C TYR A 213 -1.12 15.78 -1.52
N MET A 214 -1.00 17.11 -1.43
CA MET A 214 -1.62 17.90 -0.37
C MET A 214 -3.14 17.73 -0.35
N LYS A 215 -3.79 17.77 -1.53
CA LYS A 215 -5.24 17.55 -1.66
C LYS A 215 -5.65 16.15 -1.20
N ALA A 216 -4.85 15.13 -1.52
CA ALA A 216 -5.14 13.75 -1.17
C ALA A 216 -4.90 13.44 0.32
N SER A 217 -3.94 14.12 0.96
CA SER A 217 -3.38 13.67 2.24
C SER A 217 -3.43 14.66 3.40
N SER A 218 -3.54 15.97 3.15
CA SER A 218 -3.42 16.98 4.22
C SER A 218 -4.49 16.80 5.32
N HIS A 219 -5.72 16.46 4.96
CA HIS A 219 -6.79 16.22 5.93
C HIS A 219 -6.62 14.93 6.76
N MET A 220 -5.60 14.12 6.50
CA MET A 220 -5.24 13.00 7.38
C MET A 220 -4.39 13.43 8.58
N PHE A 221 -3.80 14.63 8.56
CA PHE A 221 -2.82 15.08 9.54
C PHE A 221 -3.21 16.40 10.21
N GLU A 222 -2.82 16.55 11.47
CA GLU A 222 -3.08 17.77 12.25
C GLU A 222 -2.55 19.02 11.54
N ASN A 223 -3.37 20.09 11.55
CA ASN A 223 -3.08 21.37 10.89
C ASN A 223 -2.81 21.27 9.36
N GLY A 224 -3.14 20.14 8.73
CA GLY A 224 -2.79 19.90 7.32
C GLY A 224 -1.31 19.61 7.08
N ASP A 225 -0.53 19.36 8.12
CA ASP A 225 0.92 19.16 8.04
C ASP A 225 1.24 17.70 7.67
N VAL A 226 1.41 17.45 6.37
CA VAL A 226 1.77 16.13 5.83
C VAL A 226 3.21 15.70 6.12
N GLU A 227 4.08 16.61 6.57
CA GLU A 227 5.49 16.34 6.81
C GLU A 227 5.76 15.99 8.29
N ARG A 228 4.98 16.54 9.23
CA ARG A 228 5.21 16.38 10.68
C ARG A 228 3.95 16.20 11.52
N GLY A 229 2.78 16.55 11.01
CA GLY A 229 1.52 16.48 11.76
C GLY A 229 1.23 15.05 12.24
N ALA A 230 0.64 14.92 13.44
CA ALA A 230 0.16 13.62 13.89
C ALA A 230 -1.06 13.19 13.05
N PRO A 231 -1.28 11.89 12.80
CA PRO A 231 -2.50 11.40 12.18
C PRO A 231 -3.73 11.80 13.01
N ILE A 232 -4.73 12.38 12.34
CA ILE A 232 -5.99 12.74 13.00
C ILE A 232 -6.75 11.46 13.30
N VAL A 233 -7.07 11.23 14.58
CA VAL A 233 -7.94 10.13 15.01
C VAL A 233 -9.40 10.59 14.91
N PRO A 234 -10.23 10.01 14.02
CA PRO A 234 -11.63 10.39 13.90
C PRO A 234 -12.42 10.02 15.16
N SER A 235 -12.84 11.03 15.94
CA SER A 235 -13.63 10.88 17.17
C SER A 235 -15.10 11.29 16.97
N GLY A 236 -16.01 10.62 17.70
CA GLY A 236 -17.44 10.96 17.77
C GLY A 236 -18.40 10.03 17.02
N HIS A 237 -19.59 9.82 17.61
CA HIS A 237 -20.75 9.17 17.01
C HIS A 237 -21.39 10.10 15.97
N GLY A 238 -20.74 10.28 14.82
CA GLY A 238 -21.18 11.21 13.77
C GLY A 238 -20.14 11.54 12.71
N PHE A 239 -18.91 11.03 12.83
CA PHE A 239 -17.90 11.23 11.79
C PHE A 239 -18.32 10.54 10.48
N ILE A 240 -18.62 11.34 9.47
CA ILE A 240 -18.85 10.88 8.10
C ILE A 240 -17.51 10.87 7.39
N SER A 241 -17.06 9.68 6.99
CA SER A 241 -15.83 9.52 6.21
C SER A 241 -16.04 10.12 4.81
N GLN A 242 -15.18 11.06 4.42
CA GLN A 242 -15.12 11.66 3.09
C GLN A 242 -13.77 11.40 2.43
N ASP A 243 -13.68 11.53 1.11
CA ASP A 243 -12.44 11.28 0.39
C ASP A 243 -11.32 12.22 0.87
N GLY A 244 -10.12 11.68 1.03
CA GLY A 244 -8.94 12.37 1.56
C GLY A 244 -9.01 12.73 3.05
N GLY A 245 -10.13 12.47 3.73
CA GLY A 245 -10.30 12.84 5.15
C GLY A 245 -9.50 11.98 6.13
N PRO A 246 -9.63 12.23 7.45
CA PRO A 246 -8.98 11.45 8.50
C PRO A 246 -9.19 9.93 8.41
N LEU A 247 -8.20 9.16 8.87
CA LEU A 247 -8.16 7.70 8.76
C LEU A 247 -7.79 7.06 10.10
N ARG A 248 -8.65 6.17 10.61
CA ARG A 248 -8.42 5.43 11.87
C ARG A 248 -7.21 4.50 11.73
N ASP A 249 -6.48 4.38 12.84
CA ASP A 249 -5.37 3.43 13.00
C ASP A 249 -4.31 3.52 11.89
N LEU A 250 -4.07 4.73 11.38
CA LEU A 250 -3.02 4.98 10.40
C LEU A 250 -1.65 4.92 11.08
N GLN A 251 -0.87 3.90 10.76
CA GLN A 251 0.52 3.78 11.21
C GLN A 251 1.44 4.54 10.26
N VAL A 252 1.97 5.68 10.73
CA VAL A 252 2.97 6.42 9.97
C VAL A 252 4.36 5.85 10.24
N LEU A 253 5.13 5.66 9.18
CA LEU A 253 6.53 5.25 9.18
C LEU A 253 7.36 6.44 8.69
N GLU A 254 8.20 6.99 9.55
CA GLU A 254 9.16 8.05 9.18
C GLU A 254 10.34 7.42 8.46
N VAL A 255 10.39 7.52 7.12
CA VAL A 255 11.33 6.71 6.34
C VAL A 255 12.54 7.48 5.81
N GLU A 256 12.55 8.81 5.90
CA GLU A 256 13.57 9.67 5.27
C GLU A 256 15.00 9.36 5.73
N HIS A 257 15.17 8.98 6.99
CA HIS A 257 16.47 8.64 7.59
C HIS A 257 16.60 7.16 7.94
N CYS A 258 15.72 6.31 7.41
CA CYS A 258 15.74 4.88 7.65
C CYS A 258 16.26 4.14 6.42
N THR A 259 17.06 3.10 6.67
CA THR A 259 17.37 2.10 5.64
C THR A 259 16.10 1.32 5.26
N LYS A 260 16.07 0.78 4.03
CA LYS A 260 15.00 -0.10 3.56
C LYS A 260 14.74 -1.26 4.53
N LYS A 261 15.80 -1.80 5.15
CA LYS A 261 15.72 -2.84 6.18
C LYS A 261 14.96 -2.35 7.42
N GLN A 262 15.34 -1.21 7.99
CA GLN A 262 14.66 -0.67 9.19
C GLN A 262 13.17 -0.42 8.94
N VAL A 263 12.80 0.16 7.80
CA VAL A 263 11.38 0.36 7.43
C VAL A 263 10.65 -0.97 7.30
N THR A 264 11.29 -1.97 6.68
CA THR A 264 10.72 -3.31 6.50
C THR A 264 10.46 -3.99 7.84
N LEU A 265 11.43 -3.95 8.77
CA LEU A 265 11.29 -4.57 10.08
C LEU A 265 10.20 -3.89 10.91
N ALA A 266 10.17 -2.55 10.93
CA ALA A 266 9.13 -1.80 11.65
C ALA A 266 7.72 -2.12 11.12
N ALA A 267 7.55 -2.20 9.79
CA ALA A 267 6.28 -2.61 9.19
C ALA A 267 5.92 -4.07 9.51
N THR A 268 6.91 -4.97 9.47
CA THR A 268 6.73 -6.40 9.78
C THR A 268 6.27 -6.58 11.23
N ASP A 269 6.92 -5.90 12.18
CA ASP A 269 6.56 -5.95 13.60
C ASP A 269 5.15 -5.38 13.84
N HIS A 270 4.74 -4.32 13.14
CA HIS A 270 3.39 -3.76 13.23
C HIS A 270 2.33 -4.74 12.70
N ILE A 271 2.58 -5.38 11.55
CA ILE A 271 1.68 -6.39 10.96
C ILE A 271 1.57 -7.60 11.88
N HIS A 272 2.69 -8.07 12.44
CA HIS A 272 2.70 -9.15 13.42
C HIS A 272 1.85 -8.76 14.63
N ALA A 273 2.09 -7.58 15.22
CA ALA A 273 1.32 -7.10 16.36
C ALA A 273 -0.20 -7.02 16.07
N PHE A 274 -0.60 -6.67 14.85
CA PHE A 274 -2.01 -6.68 14.44
C PHE A 274 -2.59 -8.10 14.40
N LEU A 275 -1.86 -9.05 13.83
CA LEU A 275 -2.28 -10.45 13.70
C LEU A 275 -2.35 -11.20 15.04
N THR A 276 -1.72 -10.66 16.07
CA THR A 276 -1.56 -11.28 17.39
C THR A 276 -2.38 -10.64 18.50
N LYS A 277 -3.19 -9.64 18.17
CA LYS A 277 -4.15 -9.01 19.10
C LYS A 277 -5.42 -9.84 19.21
#